data_AF-A0A9P5U140-F1
#
_entry.id   AF-A0A9P5U140-F1
#
_cell.length_a   1.000
_cell.length_b   1.000
_cell.length_c   1.000
_cell.angle_alpha   90.00
_cell.angle_beta   90.00
_cell.angle_gamma   90.00
#
_symmetry.space_group_name_H-M   'P 1'
#
loop_
_entity.id
_entity.type
_entity.pdbx_description
1 polymer ?
#
loop_
_entity_poly.entity_id
_entity_poly.type
_entity_poly.pdbx_seq_one_letter_code
_entity_poly.pdbx_strand_id
1 'polypeptide(L)'
;VMKILEGCLEQSSVKIKGEDPRFAYRSYWQGSSLMRDQLPESTICRDLLWEVNELNFRQELLLLDSHFHIRSSTADLEDRRRMLDACWIGSADTVARRHLDGNQGLAAEKWEDRVPFLRALHKVMSTWEGRPARLRESFPDSPLNTFNVVMHIERTLANFYTTCFFEKFGRAASIP
;
A
#
# COMPACT_ATOMS: atom_id res chain seq x y z
N VAL A 1 9.19 -21.66 0.99
CA VAL A 1 9.07 -20.70 -0.13
C VAL A 1 9.54 -21.29 -1.46
N MET A 2 10.72 -21.93 -1.55
CA MET A 2 11.21 -22.55 -2.81
C MET A 2 10.24 -23.59 -3.42
N LYS A 3 9.60 -24.45 -2.63
CA LYS A 3 8.63 -25.44 -3.14
C LYS A 3 7.36 -24.85 -3.78
N ILE A 4 6.99 -23.62 -3.44
CA ILE A 4 5.76 -22.99 -3.96
C ILE A 4 6.04 -22.31 -5.32
N LEU A 5 7.28 -21.88 -5.54
CA LEU A 5 7.71 -21.19 -6.76
C LEU A 5 8.26 -22.14 -7.84
N GLU A 6 8.47 -23.41 -7.49
CA GLU A 6 9.08 -24.43 -8.37
C GLU A 6 8.28 -24.61 -9.67
N GLY A 7 6.94 -24.69 -9.59
CA GLY A 7 6.08 -24.81 -10.77
C GLY A 7 6.05 -23.55 -11.66
N CYS A 8 6.29 -22.37 -11.10
CA CYS A 8 6.39 -21.12 -11.88
C CYS A 8 7.76 -20.99 -12.58
N LEU A 9 8.81 -21.56 -11.99
CA LEU A 9 10.16 -21.52 -12.53
C LEU A 9 10.33 -22.47 -13.71
N GLU A 10 9.66 -23.63 -13.71
CA GLU A 10 9.70 -24.60 -14.82
C GLU A 10 9.13 -24.04 -16.14
N GLN A 11 8.18 -23.10 -16.06
CA GLN A 11 7.61 -22.44 -17.24
C GLN A 11 8.44 -21.26 -17.75
N SER A 12 9.42 -20.82 -16.97
CA SER A 12 10.32 -19.73 -17.33
C SER A 12 11.67 -20.29 -17.78
N SER A 13 12.30 -19.71 -18.81
CA SER A 13 13.69 -20.05 -19.21
C SER A 13 14.73 -19.66 -18.13
N VAL A 14 14.30 -19.26 -16.94
CA VAL A 14 15.13 -18.79 -15.84
C VAL A 14 15.63 -20.00 -15.04
N LYS A 15 16.82 -20.48 -15.40
CA LYS A 15 17.55 -21.46 -14.59
C LYS A 15 18.11 -20.76 -13.36
N ILE A 16 17.49 -20.98 -12.19
CA ILE A 16 18.15 -20.65 -10.92
C ILE A 16 19.29 -21.63 -10.74
N LYS A 17 20.52 -21.20 -11.08
CA LYS A 17 21.73 -21.99 -10.79
C LYS A 17 21.85 -22.16 -9.28
N GLY A 18 21.66 -23.39 -8.81
CA GLY A 18 22.11 -23.80 -7.49
C GLY A 18 23.61 -23.55 -7.35
N GLU A 19 23.97 -22.95 -6.22
CA GLU A 19 25.32 -22.96 -5.63
C GLU A 19 26.44 -22.30 -6.45
N ASP A 20 26.35 -20.98 -6.68
CA ASP A 20 27.57 -20.16 -6.74
C ASP A 20 27.89 -19.69 -5.30
N PRO A 21 29.11 -19.93 -4.75
CA PRO A 21 29.51 -19.41 -3.44
C PRO A 21 29.44 -17.88 -3.36
N ARG A 22 29.40 -17.18 -4.51
CA ARG A 22 29.14 -15.74 -4.57
C ARG A 22 27.72 -15.37 -4.17
N PHE A 23 26.75 -16.29 -4.25
CA PHE A 23 25.38 -16.11 -3.77
C PHE A 23 25.20 -16.46 -2.29
N ALA A 24 26.26 -16.65 -1.51
CA ALA A 24 26.22 -16.64 -0.04
C ALA A 24 25.98 -15.21 0.50
N TYR A 25 25.07 -14.47 -0.12
CA TYR A 25 24.69 -13.15 0.35
C TYR A 25 23.90 -13.33 1.64
N ARG A 26 24.49 -12.87 2.75
CA ARG A 26 23.69 -12.50 3.92
C ARG A 26 22.82 -11.34 3.46
N SER A 27 21.53 -11.60 3.31
CA SER A 27 20.55 -10.54 3.12
C SER A 27 20.34 -9.89 4.48
N TYR A 28 20.38 -8.56 4.54
CA TYR A 28 20.13 -7.83 5.78
C TYR A 28 18.77 -7.16 5.69
N TRP A 29 17.98 -7.28 6.75
CA TRP A 29 16.75 -6.55 6.94
C TRP A 29 16.86 -5.70 8.20
N GLN A 30 16.82 -4.37 8.05
CA GLN A 30 16.97 -3.43 9.17
C GLN A 30 18.21 -3.73 10.05
N GLY A 31 19.30 -4.21 9.46
CA GLY A 31 20.52 -4.61 10.17
C GLY A 31 20.53 -6.06 10.70
N SER A 32 19.39 -6.75 10.70
CA SER A 32 19.28 -8.16 11.05
C SER A 32 19.67 -9.06 9.88
N SER A 33 20.55 -10.03 10.11
CA SER A 33 20.96 -11.00 9.10
C SER A 33 19.84 -12.01 8.86
N LEU A 34 19.31 -12.04 7.64
CA LEU A 34 18.40 -13.09 7.18
C LEU A 34 19.24 -14.25 6.64
N MET A 35 19.00 -15.45 7.17
CA MET A 35 19.63 -16.67 6.70
C MET A 35 18.72 -17.33 5.67
N ARG A 36 19.27 -17.76 4.52
CA ARG A 36 18.49 -18.32 3.39
C ARG A 36 17.62 -19.52 3.79
N ASP A 37 18.12 -20.36 4.68
CA ASP A 37 17.51 -21.65 5.01
C ASP A 37 16.76 -21.64 6.35
N GLN A 38 16.54 -20.46 6.93
CA GLN A 38 15.82 -20.30 8.19
C GLN A 38 14.75 -19.22 8.04
N LEU A 39 13.56 -19.52 8.57
CA LEU A 39 12.55 -18.48 8.71
C LEU A 39 13.05 -17.45 9.73
N PRO A 40 12.95 -16.15 9.43
CA PRO A 40 13.24 -15.09 10.39
C PRO A 40 12.34 -15.22 11.62
N GLU A 41 12.70 -14.51 12.69
CA GLU A 41 11.82 -14.37 13.86
C GLU A 41 10.43 -13.89 13.43
N SER A 42 9.38 -14.33 14.13
CA SER A 42 7.98 -14.00 13.80
C SER A 42 7.74 -12.49 13.72
N THR A 43 8.41 -11.71 14.58
CA THR A 43 8.41 -10.24 14.55
C THR A 43 8.94 -9.71 13.23
N ILE A 44 10.11 -10.16 12.79
CA ILE A 44 10.71 -9.78 11.50
C ILE A 44 9.81 -10.21 10.33
N CYS A 45 9.22 -11.41 10.38
CA CYS A 45 8.30 -11.88 9.34
C CYS A 45 7.07 -10.98 9.22
N ARG A 46 6.48 -10.59 10.35
CA ARG A 46 5.33 -9.68 10.39
C ARG A 46 5.69 -8.31 9.82
N ASP A 47 6.83 -7.76 10.20
CA ASP A 47 7.27 -6.44 9.74
C ASP A 47 7.57 -6.45 8.22
N LEU A 48 8.18 -7.53 7.72
CA LEU A 48 8.38 -7.76 6.29
C LEU A 48 7.05 -7.83 5.52
N LEU A 49 6.09 -8.61 6.04
CA LEU A 49 4.78 -8.76 5.41
C LEU A 49 4.02 -7.44 5.39
N TRP A 50 4.06 -6.69 6.50
CA TRP A 50 3.48 -5.37 6.58
C TRP A 50 4.13 -4.41 5.55
N GLU A 51 5.46 -4.35 5.48
CA GLU A 51 6.16 -3.46 4.54
C GLU A 51 5.86 -3.82 3.08
N VAL A 52 5.85 -5.11 2.73
CA VAL A 52 5.50 -5.57 1.38
C VAL A 52 4.05 -5.21 1.05
N ASN A 53 3.12 -5.40 1.98
CA ASN A 53 1.72 -5.10 1.76
C ASN A 53 1.47 -3.59 1.61
N GLU A 54 2.12 -2.78 2.44
CA GLU A 54 2.10 -1.32 2.37
C GLU A 54 2.67 -0.82 1.04
N LEU A 55 3.83 -1.35 0.61
CA LEU A 55 4.43 -1.02 -0.69
C LEU A 55 3.52 -1.41 -1.85
N ASN A 56 2.91 -2.59 -1.81
CA ASN A 56 1.96 -3.03 -2.82
C ASN A 56 0.77 -2.08 -2.90
N PHE A 57 0.14 -1.75 -1.77
CA PHE A 57 -0.96 -0.78 -1.72
C PHE A 57 -0.57 0.57 -2.34
N ARG A 58 0.60 1.11 -2.00
CA ARG A 58 1.08 2.39 -2.57
C ARG A 58 1.23 2.32 -4.09
N GLN A 59 1.87 1.26 -4.61
CA GLN A 59 2.04 1.08 -6.04
C GLN A 59 0.71 0.91 -6.77
N GLU A 60 -0.21 0.14 -6.19
CA GLU A 60 -1.55 -0.07 -6.73
C GLU A 60 -2.37 1.22 -6.76
N LEU A 61 -2.32 2.02 -5.70
CA LEU A 61 -2.98 3.31 -5.63
C LEU A 61 -2.40 4.29 -6.67
N LEU A 62 -1.08 4.33 -6.83
CA LEU A 62 -0.41 5.14 -7.87
C LEU A 62 -0.82 4.70 -9.28
N LEU A 63 -0.91 3.40 -9.53
CA LEU A 63 -1.34 2.84 -10.81
C LEU A 63 -2.79 3.22 -11.12
N LEU A 64 -3.71 3.03 -10.17
CA LEU A 64 -5.10 3.47 -10.31
C LEU A 64 -5.19 4.96 -10.57
N ASP A 65 -4.44 5.75 -9.80
CA ASP A 65 -4.42 7.20 -9.96
C ASP A 65 -4.06 7.62 -11.39
N SER A 66 -3.03 6.98 -11.96
CA SER A 66 -2.60 7.24 -13.33
C SER A 66 -3.65 6.93 -14.39
N HIS A 67 -4.62 6.06 -14.08
CA HIS A 67 -5.70 5.68 -15.00
C HIS A 67 -6.94 6.55 -14.87
N PHE A 68 -7.27 7.01 -13.67
CA PHE A 68 -8.52 7.72 -13.40
C PHE A 68 -8.36 9.23 -13.20
N HIS A 69 -7.14 9.72 -12.94
CA HIS A 69 -6.86 11.15 -12.83
C HIS A 69 -6.60 11.75 -14.21
N ILE A 70 -7.42 12.74 -14.58
CA ILE A 70 -7.25 13.49 -15.84
C ILE A 70 -6.22 14.60 -15.60
N ARG A 71 -5.03 14.43 -16.18
CA ARG A 71 -3.93 15.40 -16.07
C ARG A 71 -4.26 16.68 -16.83
N SER A 72 -4.05 17.82 -16.18
CA SER A 72 -4.34 19.14 -16.77
C SER A 72 -3.09 19.98 -17.06
N SER A 73 -2.00 19.83 -16.28
CA SER A 73 -0.76 20.59 -16.45
C SER A 73 0.44 19.92 -15.75
N THR A 74 1.64 20.51 -15.82
CA THR A 74 2.81 20.05 -15.03
C THR A 74 2.73 20.43 -13.56
N ALA A 75 2.19 21.62 -13.22
CA ALA A 75 1.96 22.02 -11.83
C ALA A 75 0.98 21.07 -11.12
N ASP A 76 0.00 20.56 -11.87
CA ASP A 76 -0.94 19.52 -11.43
C ASP A 76 -0.22 18.22 -11.00
N LEU A 77 0.93 17.88 -11.59
CA LEU A 77 1.69 16.66 -11.20
C LEU A 77 2.34 16.78 -9.81
N GLU A 78 2.90 17.94 -9.48
CA GLU A 78 3.52 18.17 -8.17
C GLU A 78 2.47 18.25 -7.06
N ASP A 79 1.36 18.96 -7.32
CA ASP A 79 0.22 18.98 -6.42
C ASP A 79 -0.36 17.57 -6.24
N ARG A 80 -0.47 16.80 -7.33
CA ARG A 80 -0.98 15.43 -7.28
C ARG A 80 -0.08 14.51 -6.48
N ARG A 81 1.25 14.60 -6.68
CA ARG A 81 2.22 13.83 -5.90
C ARG A 81 2.09 14.14 -4.40
N ARG A 82 1.99 15.41 -4.02
CA ARG A 82 1.77 15.82 -2.62
C ARG A 82 0.47 15.27 -2.04
N MET A 83 -0.61 15.20 -2.83
CA MET A 83 -1.87 14.59 -2.39
C MET A 83 -1.75 13.09 -2.15
N LEU A 84 -1.04 12.39 -3.03
CA LEU A 84 -0.80 10.95 -2.90
C LEU A 84 0.12 10.63 -1.72
N ASP A 85 1.22 11.37 -1.55
CA ASP A 85 2.16 11.19 -0.44
C ASP A 85 1.51 11.38 0.94
N ALA A 86 0.40 12.13 1.03
CA ALA A 86 -0.39 12.28 2.26
C ALA A 86 -1.24 11.05 2.63
N CYS A 87 -1.38 10.06 1.74
CA CYS A 87 -2.18 8.85 1.99
C CYS A 87 -1.45 7.81 2.84
N TRP A 88 -0.16 7.98 3.09
CA TRP A 88 0.66 7.04 3.83
C TRP A 88 1.72 7.76 4.66
N ILE A 89 2.45 7.02 5.49
CA ILE A 89 3.54 7.58 6.28
C ILE A 89 4.87 7.45 5.54
N GLY A 90 5.65 8.54 5.55
CA GLY A 90 6.93 8.65 4.87
C GLY A 90 6.78 9.28 3.49
N SER A 91 7.75 9.04 2.61
CA SER A 91 7.67 9.45 1.20
C SER A 91 7.34 8.23 0.34
N ALA A 92 6.80 8.45 -0.86
CA ALA A 92 6.55 7.37 -1.81
C ALA A 92 7.75 6.46 -2.12
N ASP A 93 8.99 6.95 -1.98
CA ASP A 93 10.19 6.17 -2.28
C ASP A 93 10.76 5.45 -1.05
N THR A 94 10.22 5.71 0.15
CA THR A 94 10.68 5.07 1.39
C THR A 94 9.53 4.80 2.36
N VAL A 95 9.31 3.54 2.73
CA VAL A 95 8.58 3.24 3.96
C VAL A 95 9.47 3.71 5.11
N ALA A 96 8.93 4.56 5.98
CA ALA A 96 9.74 5.22 7.01
C ALA A 96 10.44 4.15 7.88
N ARG A 97 11.79 4.13 7.83
CA ARG A 97 12.72 3.21 8.54
C ARG A 97 12.48 3.03 10.05
N ARG A 98 11.55 3.76 10.66
CA ARG A 98 11.31 3.84 12.10
C ARG A 98 9.95 3.33 12.56
N HIS A 99 9.10 2.83 11.65
CA HIS A 99 7.67 2.68 11.91
C HIS A 99 7.24 1.20 11.91
N LEU A 100 8.05 0.36 12.56
CA LEU A 100 7.97 -1.11 12.50
C LEU A 100 6.81 -1.72 13.30
N ASP A 101 6.07 -0.94 14.07
CA ASP A 101 4.94 -1.51 14.82
C ASP A 101 3.73 -1.79 13.93
N GLY A 102 3.73 -1.37 12.65
CA GLY A 102 2.63 -1.55 11.68
C GLY A 102 1.31 -0.86 12.06
N ASN A 103 1.20 -0.41 13.30
CA ASN A 103 0.04 0.19 13.93
C ASN A 103 -0.03 1.70 13.66
N GLN A 104 0.03 2.09 12.39
CA GLN A 104 0.04 3.49 11.98
C GLN A 104 -0.57 3.66 10.57
N GLY A 105 -0.84 4.89 10.15
CA GLY A 105 -1.37 5.13 8.81
C GLY A 105 -2.81 4.65 8.70
N LEU A 106 -3.13 3.98 7.59
CA LEU A 106 -4.41 3.29 7.42
C LEU A 106 -4.50 1.98 8.22
N ALA A 107 -3.36 1.42 8.66
CA ALA A 107 -3.30 0.21 9.47
C ALA A 107 -3.33 0.48 10.99
N ALA A 108 -3.50 1.75 11.41
CA ALA A 108 -3.58 2.09 12.83
C ALA A 108 -4.80 1.44 13.50
N GLU A 109 -4.64 0.93 14.71
CA GLU A 109 -5.67 0.29 15.52
C GLU A 109 -6.74 1.30 15.96
N LYS A 110 -6.28 2.48 16.40
CA LYS A 110 -7.13 3.61 16.74
C LYS A 110 -7.64 4.29 15.48
N TRP A 111 -8.96 4.44 15.39
CA TRP A 111 -9.61 5.03 14.22
C TRP A 111 -9.24 6.52 14.06
N GLU A 112 -8.98 7.21 15.17
CA GLU A 112 -8.56 8.61 15.21
C GLU A 112 -7.26 8.80 14.43
N ASP A 113 -6.32 7.86 14.60
CA ASP A 113 -5.01 7.89 13.97
C ASP A 113 -5.10 7.60 12.45
N ARG A 114 -6.17 6.94 12.00
CA ARG A 114 -6.44 6.70 10.57
C ARG A 114 -7.04 7.93 9.86
N VAL A 115 -7.69 8.84 10.58
CA VAL A 115 -8.44 9.98 10.00
C VAL A 115 -7.62 10.83 9.01
N PRO A 116 -6.37 11.24 9.31
CA PRO A 116 -5.58 12.05 8.37
C PRO A 116 -5.37 11.34 7.02
N PHE A 117 -5.09 10.05 7.05
CA PHE A 117 -4.83 9.22 5.88
C PHE A 117 -6.11 8.91 5.11
N LEU A 118 -7.21 8.63 5.81
CA LEU A 118 -8.54 8.48 5.21
C LEU A 118 -9.00 9.76 4.51
N ARG A 119 -8.72 10.93 5.09
CA ARG A 119 -9.02 12.23 4.46
C ARG A 119 -8.19 12.45 3.21
N ALA A 120 -6.90 12.12 3.25
CA ALA A 120 -6.03 12.21 2.08
C ALA A 120 -6.49 11.27 0.95
N LEU A 121 -6.78 10.00 1.29
CA LEU A 121 -7.27 9.00 0.35
C LEU A 121 -8.61 9.42 -0.25
N HIS A 122 -9.54 9.92 0.57
CA HIS A 122 -10.80 10.50 0.11
C HIS A 122 -10.58 11.63 -0.91
N LYS A 123 -9.64 12.54 -0.64
CA LYS A 123 -9.31 13.66 -1.54
C LYS A 123 -8.72 13.18 -2.87
N VAL A 124 -7.91 12.13 -2.86
CA VAL A 124 -7.37 11.52 -4.10
C VAL A 124 -8.50 10.89 -4.90
N MET A 125 -9.28 10.00 -4.29
CA MET A 125 -10.32 9.22 -4.98
C MET A 125 -11.53 10.07 -5.39
N SER A 126 -11.80 11.20 -4.73
CA SER A 126 -12.86 12.13 -5.11
C SER A 126 -12.55 12.93 -6.38
N THR A 127 -11.33 12.83 -6.92
CA THR A 127 -10.98 13.42 -8.22
C THR A 127 -11.04 12.42 -9.37
N TRP A 128 -11.15 11.13 -9.07
CA TRP A 128 -11.21 10.08 -10.09
C TRP A 128 -12.49 10.19 -10.93
N GLU A 129 -12.35 9.86 -12.22
CA GLU A 129 -13.48 9.63 -13.12
C GLU A 129 -14.33 8.45 -12.61
N GLY A 130 -15.66 8.53 -12.75
CA GLY A 130 -16.56 7.46 -12.31
C GLY A 130 -16.76 7.35 -10.79
N ARG A 131 -16.25 8.30 -9.99
CA ARG A 131 -16.42 8.26 -8.53
C ARG A 131 -17.90 8.17 -8.10
N PRO A 132 -18.22 7.36 -7.07
CA PRO A 132 -19.56 7.28 -6.53
C PRO A 132 -20.00 8.60 -5.92
N ALA A 133 -21.31 8.85 -5.90
CA ALA A 133 -21.90 10.09 -5.38
C ALA A 133 -21.44 10.41 -3.94
N ARG A 134 -21.23 9.37 -3.12
CA ARG A 134 -20.76 9.51 -1.72
C ARG A 134 -19.38 10.12 -1.59
N LEU A 135 -18.50 9.97 -2.59
CA LEU A 135 -17.18 10.61 -2.59
C LEU A 135 -17.19 12.04 -3.16
N ARG A 136 -18.37 12.56 -3.51
CA ARG A 136 -18.54 13.97 -3.91
C ARG A 136 -18.67 14.89 -2.70
N GLU A 137 -19.11 14.36 -1.57
CA GLU A 137 -19.25 15.11 -0.32
C GLU A 137 -17.88 15.38 0.30
N SER A 138 -17.74 16.46 1.05
CA SER A 138 -16.51 16.75 1.77
C SER A 138 -16.31 15.75 2.91
N PHE A 139 -15.05 15.36 3.15
CA PHE A 139 -14.72 14.59 4.34
C PHE A 139 -15.11 15.41 5.60
N PRO A 140 -15.82 14.83 6.57
CA PRO A 140 -16.32 15.57 7.74
C PRO A 140 -15.19 16.20 8.55
N ASP A 141 -15.38 17.44 8.98
CA ASP A 141 -14.42 18.12 9.85
C ASP A 141 -14.62 17.74 11.32
N SER A 142 -13.59 17.95 12.14
CA SER A 142 -13.74 17.83 13.59
C SER A 142 -14.73 18.89 14.10
N PRO A 143 -15.69 18.57 15.01
CA PRO A 143 -15.81 17.34 15.81
C PRO A 143 -16.77 16.27 15.22
N LEU A 144 -17.21 16.40 13.96
CA LEU A 144 -18.16 15.46 13.34
C LEU A 144 -17.55 14.09 13.03
N ASN A 145 -16.23 13.96 13.13
CA ASN A 145 -15.50 12.69 13.09
C ASN A 145 -15.86 11.87 14.33
N THR A 146 -16.94 11.10 14.25
CA THR A 146 -17.28 10.07 15.23
C THR A 146 -16.84 8.70 14.71
N PHE A 147 -16.63 7.74 15.62
CA PHE A 147 -16.27 6.36 15.25
C PHE A 147 -17.15 5.80 14.12
N ASN A 148 -18.48 5.89 14.25
CA ASN A 148 -19.42 5.35 13.26
C ASN A 148 -19.28 6.02 11.88
N VAL A 149 -19.07 7.33 11.86
CA VAL A 149 -18.89 8.10 10.62
C VAL A 149 -17.58 7.72 9.94
N VAL A 150 -16.48 7.69 10.69
CA VAL A 150 -15.15 7.35 10.13
C VAL A 150 -15.12 5.91 9.62
N MET A 151 -15.65 4.95 10.38
CA MET A 151 -15.73 3.56 9.93
C MET A 151 -16.58 3.40 8.66
N HIS A 152 -17.64 4.20 8.50
CA HIS A 152 -18.46 4.18 7.29
C HIS A 152 -17.69 4.71 6.07
N ILE A 153 -16.93 5.80 6.24
CA ILE A 153 -16.10 6.38 5.19
C ILE A 153 -14.97 5.41 4.81
N GLU A 154 -14.28 4.84 5.80
CA GLU A 154 -13.22 3.85 5.61
C GLU A 154 -13.69 2.67 4.76
N ARG A 155 -14.85 2.07 5.11
CA ARG A 155 -15.46 1.00 4.30
C ARG A 155 -15.82 1.46 2.89
N THR A 156 -16.32 2.69 2.74
CA THR A 156 -16.69 3.24 1.43
C THR A 156 -15.46 3.42 0.54
N LEU A 157 -14.38 3.97 1.09
CA LEU A 157 -13.10 4.15 0.39
C LEU A 157 -12.48 2.80 0.02
N ALA A 158 -12.40 1.87 0.97
CA ALA A 158 -11.85 0.54 0.75
C ALA A 158 -12.64 -0.23 -0.33
N ASN A 159 -13.97 -0.19 -0.28
CA ASN A 159 -14.82 -0.83 -1.28
C ASN A 159 -14.64 -0.20 -2.67
N PHE A 160 -14.59 1.14 -2.75
CA PHE A 160 -14.38 1.82 -4.03
C PHE A 160 -12.99 1.50 -4.61
N TYR A 161 -11.94 1.54 -3.78
CA TYR A 161 -10.57 1.22 -4.17
C TYR A 161 -10.46 -0.21 -4.71
N THR A 162 -10.92 -1.18 -3.92
CA THR A 162 -10.85 -2.61 -4.30
C THR A 162 -11.67 -2.92 -5.54
N THR A 163 -12.85 -2.29 -5.69
CA THR A 163 -13.68 -2.42 -6.89
C THR A 163 -12.96 -1.86 -8.12
N CYS A 164 -12.47 -0.61 -8.07
CA CYS A 164 -11.73 -0.02 -9.18
C CYS A 164 -10.51 -0.86 -9.56
N PHE A 165 -9.78 -1.38 -8.57
CA PHE A 165 -8.61 -2.21 -8.81
C PHE A 165 -8.97 -3.53 -9.49
N PHE A 166 -9.99 -4.22 -8.97
CA PHE A 166 -10.45 -5.48 -9.54
C PHE A 166 -10.97 -5.30 -10.96
N GLU A 167 -11.79 -4.28 -11.20
CA GLU A 167 -12.32 -3.97 -12.54
C GLU A 167 -11.21 -3.62 -13.53
N LYS A 168 -10.16 -2.93 -13.07
CA LYS A 168 -9.07 -2.49 -13.94
C LYS A 168 -8.03 -3.58 -14.23
N PHE A 169 -7.69 -4.40 -13.24
CA PHE A 169 -6.55 -5.31 -13.28
C PHE A 169 -6.92 -6.79 -13.12
N GLY A 170 -8.18 -7.12 -12.82
CA GLY A 170 -8.68 -8.49 -12.76
C GLY A 170 -8.15 -9.33 -11.58
N ARG A 171 -7.62 -8.68 -10.53
CA ARG A 171 -7.11 -9.36 -9.32
C ARG A 171 -7.50 -8.59 -8.06
N ALA A 172 -7.39 -9.26 -6.91
CA ALA A 172 -7.56 -8.61 -5.61
C ALA A 172 -6.48 -7.55 -5.37
N ALA A 173 -6.88 -6.43 -4.77
CA ALA A 173 -5.98 -5.38 -4.33
C ALA A 173 -5.36 -5.70 -2.96
N SER A 174 -4.18 -5.15 -2.70
CA SER A 174 -3.59 -5.07 -1.37
C SER A 174 -4.33 -4.05 -0.51
N ILE A 175 -4.57 -4.43 0.75
CA ILE A 175 -5.23 -3.58 1.75
C ILE A 175 -4.27 -3.46 2.93
N PRO A 176 -3.81 -2.24 3.28
CA PRO A 176 -2.87 -2.00 4.38
C PRO A 176 -3.46 -2.37 5.74
#